data_AF-A0A9D6G907-F1
#
_entry.id   AF-A0A9D6G907-F1
#
_cell.length_a   1.000
_cell.length_b   1.000
_cell.length_c   1.000
_cell.angle_alpha   90.00
_cell.angle_beta   90.00
_cell.angle_gamma   90.00
#
_symmetry.space_group_name_H-M   'P 1'
#
loop_
_entity.id
_entity.type
_entity.pdbx_description
1 polymer ?
#
loop_
_entity_poly.entity_id
_entity_poly.type
_entity_poly.pdbx_seq_one_letter_code
_entity_poly.pdbx_strand_id
1 'polypeptide(L)'
;MTPGARVQAAIELLGTIWAGREPPDRITDEYFRKRRYAGSGDRRAINEMIYRVMRHRARLDWWIGRSGSALKPDARVRIVA
;
A
#
# COMPACT_ATOMS: atom_id res chain seq x y z
N MET A 1 9.56 -9.48 9.83
CA MET A 1 9.04 -9.62 8.45
C MET A 1 10.15 -9.32 7.45
N THR A 2 10.22 -9.96 6.28
CA THR A 2 11.22 -9.60 5.25
C THR A 2 10.82 -8.30 4.53
N PRO A 3 11.77 -7.57 3.89
CA PRO A 3 11.43 -6.38 3.12
C PRO A 3 10.38 -6.65 2.03
N GLY A 4 10.51 -7.76 1.30
CA GLY A 4 9.53 -8.16 0.28
C GLY A 4 8.14 -8.43 0.87
N ALA A 5 8.06 -9.04 2.06
CA ALA A 5 6.79 -9.25 2.73
C ALA A 5 6.12 -7.92 3.16
N ARG A 6 6.90 -6.91 3.56
CA ARG A 6 6.37 -5.56 3.86
C ARG A 6 5.75 -4.91 2.61
N VAL A 7 6.45 -4.99 1.48
CA VAL A 7 5.96 -4.48 0.19
C VAL A 7 4.65 -5.20 -0.19
N GLN A 8 4.63 -6.52 -0.10
CA GLN A 8 3.44 -7.32 -0.39
C GLN A 8 2.25 -6.93 0.50
N ALA A 9 2.48 -6.73 1.81
CA ALA A 9 1.44 -6.29 2.73
C ALA A 9 0.89 -4.89 2.38
N ALA A 10 1.75 -3.96 1.96
CA ALA A 10 1.31 -2.64 1.53
C ALA A 10 0.44 -2.70 0.26
N ILE A 11 0.78 -3.58 -0.69
CA ILE A 11 -0.02 -3.82 -1.90
C ILE A 11 -1.41 -4.36 -1.54
N GLU A 12 -1.48 -5.38 -0.69
CA GLU A 12 -2.74 -5.96 -0.21
C GLU A 12 -3.62 -4.95 0.51
N LEU A 13 -3.02 -4.15 1.41
CA LEU A 13 -3.71 -3.12 2.18
C LEU A 13 -4.25 -2.01 1.28
N LEU A 14 -3.44 -1.47 0.35
CA LEU A 14 -3.90 -0.45 -0.59
C LEU A 14 -5.04 -0.95 -1.48
N GLY A 15 -4.96 -2.20 -1.95
CA GLY A 15 -6.04 -2.83 -2.70
C GLY A 15 -7.34 -2.90 -1.89
N THR A 16 -7.24 -3.31 -0.62
CA THR A 16 -8.39 -3.39 0.29
C THR A 16 -8.97 -2.00 0.60
N ILE A 17 -8.11 -1.01 0.87
CA ILE A 17 -8.49 0.37 1.20
C ILE A 17 -9.26 1.01 0.05
N TRP A 18 -8.81 0.85 -1.20
CA TRP A 18 -9.49 1.47 -2.34
C TRP A 18 -10.70 0.70 -2.86
N ALA A 19 -10.82 -0.60 -2.54
CA ALA A 19 -12.02 -1.38 -2.84
C ALA A 19 -13.15 -1.14 -1.81
N GLY A 20 -12.78 -0.83 -0.57
CA GLY A 20 -13.70 -0.60 0.54
C GLY A 20 -14.13 0.85 0.72
N ARG A 21 -14.95 1.07 1.76
CA ARG A 21 -15.35 2.42 2.24
C ARG A 21 -14.89 2.69 3.68
N GLU A 22 -14.31 1.70 4.34
CA GLU A 22 -13.83 1.84 5.71
C GLU A 22 -12.58 2.73 5.79
N PRO A 23 -12.38 3.42 6.92
CA PRO A 23 -11.16 4.19 7.13
C PRO A 23 -9.90 3.33 7.00
N PRO A 24 -8.81 3.83 6.38
CA PRO A 24 -7.56 3.09 6.24
C PRO A 24 -7.03 2.54 7.55
N ASP A 25 -7.09 3.32 8.63
CA ASP A 25 -6.62 2.91 9.95
C ASP A 25 -7.34 1.65 10.45
N ARG A 26 -8.66 1.60 10.30
CA ARG A 26 -9.47 0.42 10.67
C ARG A 26 -9.04 -0.82 9.88
N ILE A 27 -8.86 -0.67 8.57
CA ILE A 27 -8.43 -1.76 7.70
C ILE A 27 -7.04 -2.25 8.12
N THR A 28 -6.11 -1.34 8.42
CA THR A 28 -4.76 -1.71 8.87
C THR A 28 -4.77 -2.43 10.22
N ASP A 29 -5.59 -1.97 11.17
CA ASP A 29 -5.72 -2.61 12.48
C ASP A 29 -6.28 -4.03 12.37
N GLU A 30 -7.33 -4.23 11.58
CA GLU A 30 -7.91 -5.55 11.33
C GLU A 30 -6.91 -6.47 10.61
N TYR A 31 -6.14 -5.93 9.67
CA TYR A 31 -5.10 -6.67 8.94
C TYR A 31 -3.98 -7.16 9.86
N PHE A 32 -3.48 -6.30 10.76
CA PHE A 32 -2.41 -6.63 11.70
C PHE A 32 -2.87 -7.47 12.88
N ARG A 33 -4.14 -7.37 13.29
CA ARG A 33 -4.71 -8.25 14.34
C ARG A 33 -4.57 -9.73 13.98
N LYS A 34 -4.71 -10.06 12.69
CA LYS A 34 -4.54 -11.42 12.15
C LYS A 34 -3.07 -11.81 11.93
N ARG A 35 -2.13 -10.86 11.98
CA ARG A 35 -0.70 -11.04 11.64
C ARG A 35 0.20 -10.64 12.81
N ARG A 36 0.13 -11.44 13.89
CA ARG A 36 0.88 -11.19 15.15
C ARG A 36 2.40 -11.18 14.99
N TYR A 37 2.93 -11.80 13.92
CA TYR A 37 4.35 -11.78 13.59
C TYR A 37 4.86 -10.41 13.10
N ALA A 38 3.97 -9.48 12.74
CA ALA A 38 4.36 -8.13 12.33
C ALA A 38 4.62 -7.26 13.58
N GLY A 39 5.92 -6.99 13.84
CA GLY A 39 6.36 -6.13 14.93
C GLY A 39 6.09 -4.65 14.65
N SER A 40 6.33 -3.79 15.64
CA SER A 40 6.11 -2.33 15.55
C SER A 40 6.85 -1.69 14.37
N GLY A 41 8.10 -2.08 14.13
CA GLY A 41 8.90 -1.60 12.99
C GLY A 41 8.34 -2.04 11.63
N ASP A 42 7.80 -3.25 11.55
CA ASP A 42 7.14 -3.75 10.33
C ASP A 42 5.87 -2.95 10.04
N ARG A 43 5.03 -2.74 11.07
CA ARG A 43 3.78 -1.98 10.96
C ARG A 43 4.05 -0.53 10.57
N ARG A 44 5.06 0.11 11.18
CA ARG A 44 5.48 1.46 10.83
C ARG A 44 5.90 1.54 9.37
N ALA A 45 6.79 0.66 8.91
CA ALA A 45 7.25 0.66 7.53
C ALA A 45 6.11 0.45 6.51
N ILE A 46 5.16 -0.43 6.83
CA ILE A 46 3.99 -0.67 5.98
C ILE A 46 3.08 0.56 5.93
N ASN A 47 2.77 1.16 7.09
CA ASN A 47 1.94 2.37 7.16
C ASN A 47 2.60 3.54 6.43
N GLU A 48 3.91 3.73 6.57
CA GLU A 48 4.66 4.75 5.83
C GLU A 48 4.52 4.56 4.32
N MET A 49 4.63 3.33 3.80
CA MET A 49 4.42 3.04 2.36
C MET A 49 2.99 3.37 1.91
N ILE A 50 1.98 2.90 2.65
CA ILE A 50 0.56 3.09 2.31
C ILE A 50 0.23 4.59 2.27
N TYR A 51 0.57 5.32 3.34
CA TYR A 51 0.28 6.74 3.44
C TYR A 51 1.12 7.58 2.48
N ARG A 52 2.32 7.14 2.10
CA ARG A 52 3.08 7.79 1.02
C ARG A 52 2.33 7.67 -0.30
N VAL A 53 1.87 6.46 -0.66
CA VAL A 53 1.12 6.23 -1.90
C VAL A 53 -0.19 7.00 -1.91
N MET A 54 -0.97 6.96 -0.82
CA MET A 54 -2.24 7.67 -0.74
C MET A 54 -2.09 9.18 -0.91
N ARG A 55 -1.10 9.80 -0.24
CA ARG A 55 -0.83 11.24 -0.34
C ARG A 55 -0.34 11.67 -1.72
N HIS A 56 0.35 10.79 -2.44
CA HIS A 56 0.93 11.10 -3.75
C HIS A 56 0.17 10.45 -4.91
N ARG A 57 -1.03 9.89 -4.68
CA ARG A 57 -1.75 9.07 -5.65
C ARG A 57 -1.92 9.77 -7.00
N ALA A 58 -2.41 11.00 -7.01
CA ALA A 58 -2.63 11.74 -8.26
C ALA A 58 -1.33 11.96 -9.04
N ARG A 59 -0.23 12.27 -8.34
CA ARG A 59 1.10 12.44 -8.95
C ARG A 59 1.64 11.12 -9.50
N LEU A 60 1.51 10.03 -8.75
CA LEU A 60 1.92 8.69 -9.18
C LEU A 60 1.14 8.26 -10.42
N ASP A 61 -0.19 8.42 -10.41
CA ASP A 61 -1.06 8.06 -11.53
C ASP A 61 -0.71 8.84 -12.79
N TRP A 62 -0.37 10.13 -12.65
CA TRP A 62 0.09 10.97 -13.75
C TRP A 62 1.41 10.46 -14.36
N TRP A 63 2.40 10.14 -13.53
CA TRP A 63 3.69 9.61 -14.01
C TRP A 63 3.54 8.21 -14.62
N ILE A 64 2.74 7.33 -14.02
CA ILE A 64 2.44 5.99 -14.56
C ILE A 64 1.85 6.12 -15.96
N GLY A 65 0.84 6.98 -16.13
CA GLY A 65 0.21 7.22 -17.44
C GLY A 65 1.18 7.79 -18.48
N ARG A 66 2.21 8.54 -18.06
CA ARG A 66 3.23 9.13 -18.94
C ARG A 66 4.42 8.21 -19.22
N SER A 67 4.59 7.13 -18.45
CA SER A 67 5.76 6.25 -18.53
C SER A 67 5.90 5.48 -19.85
N GLY A 68 4.83 5.39 -20.66
CA GLY A 68 4.80 4.55 -21.87
C GLY A 68 4.74 3.04 -21.57
N SER A 69 4.87 2.63 -20.31
CA SER A 69 4.59 1.27 -19.87
C SER A 69 3.07 1.12 -19.83
N ALA A 70 2.48 0.21 -20.63
CA ALA A 70 1.03 0.00 -20.72
C ALA A 70 0.37 -0.52 -19.41
N LEU A 71 1.02 -0.28 -18.27
CA LEU A 71 0.60 -0.61 -16.92
C LEU A 71 -0.53 0.30 -16.48
N LYS A 72 -1.53 -0.30 -15.84
CA LYS A 72 -2.61 0.46 -15.18
C LYS A 72 -2.13 0.90 -13.80
N PRO A 73 -2.53 2.09 -13.32
CA PRO A 73 -2.18 2.54 -11.98
C PRO A 73 -3.02 1.76 -10.96
N ASP A 74 -2.50 0.60 -10.53
CA ASP A 74 -3.03 -0.23 -9.45
C ASP A 74 -2.17 -0.13 -8.18
N ALA A 75 -2.53 -0.86 -7.12
CA ALA A 75 -1.78 -0.83 -5.86
C ALA A 75 -0.33 -1.28 -6.00
N ARG A 76 -0.04 -2.26 -6.85
CA ARG A 76 1.32 -2.76 -7.07
C ARG A 76 2.14 -1.74 -7.84
N VAL A 77 1.61 -1.22 -8.94
CA VAL A 77 2.32 -0.26 -9.78
C VAL A 77 2.63 1.02 -9.00
N ARG A 78 1.69 1.52 -8.21
CA ARG A 78 1.91 2.71 -7.35
C ARG A 78 2.93 2.50 -6.23
N ILE A 79 3.13 1.27 -5.77
CA ILE A 79 4.13 0.98 -4.73
C ILE A 79 5.54 0.95 -5.32
N VAL A 80 5.68 0.57 -6.59
CA VAL A 80 6.96 0.42 -7.29
C VAL A 80 7.40 1.69 -8.03
N ALA A 81 6.45 2.51 -8.48
CA ALA A 81 6.68 3.79 -9.15
C ALA A 81 7.22 4.88 -8.20
#